data_AF-A0A0R2XD09-F1
#
_entry.id   AF-A0A0R2XD09-F1
#
_cell.length_a   1.000
_cell.length_b   1.000
_cell.length_c   1.000
_cell.angle_alpha   90.00
_cell.angle_beta   90.00
_cell.angle_gamma   90.00
#
_symmetry.space_group_name_H-M   'P 1'
#
loop_
_entity.id
_entity.type
_entity.pdbx_description
1 polymer ?
#
loop_
_entity_poly.entity_id
_entity_poly.type
_entity_poly.pdbx_seq_one_letter_code
_entity_poly.pdbx_strand_id
1 'polypeptide(L)' 'MGPDRATAVARLQRALDETIIRGVKTTIPLGQRIVRDQDFRRGKYSTHFLERFFERKVESSA' A
#
# COMPACT_ATOMS: atom_id res chain seq x y z
N MET A 1 -15.38 8.85 -4.16
CA MET A 1 -14.26 9.77 -3.89
C MET A 1 -14.39 10.31 -2.46
N GLY A 2 -13.29 10.70 -1.82
CA GLY A 2 -13.29 11.37 -0.50
C GLY A 2 -12.97 12.86 -0.67
N PRO A 3 -13.28 13.72 0.31
CA PRO A 3 -13.01 15.16 0.24
C PRO A 3 -11.51 15.50 0.26
N ASP A 4 -10.68 14.60 0.78
CA ASP A 4 -9.24 14.77 0.88
C ASP A 4 -8.49 13.44 0.64
N ARG A 5 -7.16 13.55 0.49
CA ARG A 5 -6.29 12.40 0.23
C ARG A 5 -6.31 11.37 1.36
N ALA A 6 -6.34 11.79 2.62
CA ALA A 6 -6.33 10.88 3.75
C ALA A 6 -7.61 10.03 3.77
N THR A 7 -8.76 10.66 3.54
CA THR A 7 -10.06 9.98 3.41
C THR A 7 -10.07 9.02 2.22
N ALA A 8 -9.50 9.41 1.07
CA ALA A 8 -9.39 8.54 -0.09
C ALA A 8 -8.51 7.31 0.18
N VAL A 9 -7.35 7.50 0.82
CA VAL A 9 -6.43 6.42 1.20
C VAL A 9 -7.06 5.48 2.23
N ALA A 10 -7.81 6.00 3.21
CA ALA A 10 -8.54 5.18 4.17
C ALA A 10 -9.63 4.32 3.51
N ARG A 11 -10.38 4.88 2.55
CA ARG A 11 -11.37 4.13 1.76
C ARG A 11 -10.71 3.06 0.90
N LEU A 12 -9.57 3.38 0.26
CA LEU A 12 -8.80 2.41 -0.51
C LEU A 12 -8.32 1.26 0.37
N GLN A 13 -7.81 1.55 1.57
CA GLN A 13 -7.41 0.50 2.50
C GLN A 13 -8.56 -0.45 2.81
N ARG A 14 -9.72 0.11 3.19
CA ARG A 14 -10.91 -0.71 3.47
C ARG A 14 -11.32 -1.56 2.27
N ALA A 15 -11.35 -0.97 1.08
CA ALA A 15 -11.69 -1.70 -0.14
C ALA A 15 -10.73 -2.87 -0.39
N LEU A 16 -9.41 -2.66 -0.23
CA LEU A 16 -8.43 -3.73 -0.38
C LEU A 16 -8.56 -4.82 0.69
N ASP A 17 -8.92 -4.45 1.92
CA ASP A 17 -9.13 -5.38 3.03
C ASP A 17 -10.39 -6.24 2.87
N GLU A 18 -11.44 -5.70 2.23
CA GLU A 18 -12.70 -6.40 1.97
C GLU A 18 -12.69 -7.15 0.61
N THR A 19 -11.71 -6.90 -0.26
CA THR A 19 -11.64 -7.53 -1.59
C THR A 19 -11.19 -8.98 -1.50
N ILE A 20 -12.09 -9.90 -1.90
CA ILE A 20 -11.81 -11.34 -1.94
C ILE A 20 -11.79 -11.81 -3.39
N ILE A 21 -10.62 -12.25 -3.87
CA ILE A 21 -10.43 -12.87 -5.19
C ILE A 21 -9.90 -14.29 -4.98
N ARG A 22 -10.54 -15.28 -5.61
CA ARG A 22 -10.18 -16.70 -5.51
C ARG A 22 -9.66 -17.22 -6.85
N GLY A 23 -8.76 -18.19 -6.79
CA GLY A 23 -8.29 -18.93 -7.97
C GLY A 23 -7.16 -18.28 -8.78
N VAL A 24 -6.74 -17.05 -8.43
CA VAL A 24 -5.62 -16.36 -9.09
C VAL A 24 -4.79 -15.57 -8.09
N LYS A 25 -3.48 -15.46 -8.34
CA LYS A 25 -2.60 -14.57 -7.58
C LYS A 25 -2.90 -13.12 -7.98
N THR A 26 -2.92 -12.24 -6.99
CA THR A 26 -3.19 -10.81 -7.19
C THR A 26 -2.15 -9.96 -6.48
N THR A 27 -2.09 -8.68 -6.84
CA THR A 27 -1.24 -7.68 -6.19
C THR A 27 -1.91 -7.04 -4.97
N ILE A 28 -3.08 -7.52 -4.55
CA ILE A 28 -3.81 -6.99 -3.37
C ILE A 28 -2.93 -6.98 -2.11
N PRO A 29 -2.17 -8.05 -1.77
CA PRO A 29 -1.31 -8.03 -0.59
C PRO A 29 -0.22 -6.96 -0.66
N LEU A 30 0.32 -6.68 -1.86
CA LEU A 30 1.28 -5.60 -2.06
C LEU A 30 0.62 -4.23 -1.87
N GLY A 31 -0.56 -4.02 -2.46
CA GLY A 31 -1.33 -2.78 -2.31
C GLY A 31 -1.67 -2.48 -0.85
N GLN A 32 -2.11 -3.48 -0.08
CA GLN A 32 -2.40 -3.36 1.34
C GLN A 32 -1.17 -2.91 2.15
N ARG A 33 0.00 -3.45 1.82
CA ARG A 33 1.26 -3.07 2.47
C ARG A 33 1.66 -1.63 2.13
N ILE A 34 1.56 -1.23 0.87
CA ILE A 34 1.89 0.13 0.41
C ILE A 34 0.97 1.18 1.05
N VAL A 35 -0.34 0.92 1.09
CA VAL A 35 -1.33 1.87 1.65
C VAL A 35 -1.16 2.07 3.17
N ARG A 36 -0.58 1.10 3.86
CA ARG A 36 -0.23 1.18 5.29
C ARG A 36 1.13 1.83 5.56
N ASP A 37 1.96 2.03 4.54
CA ASP A 37 3.27 2.67 4.67
C ASP A 37 3.14 4.16 5.01
N GLN A 38 3.94 4.64 5.97
CA GLN A 38 3.85 6.02 6.44
C GLN A 38 4.32 7.03 5.40
N ASP A 39 5.35 6.71 4.61
CA ASP A 39 5.85 7.61 3.57
C ASP A 39 4.84 7.72 2.44
N PHE A 40 4.20 6.61 2.08
CA PHE A 40 3.06 6.63 1.16
C PHE A 40 1.93 7.50 1.72
N ARG A 41 1.53 7.32 2.99
CA ARG A 41 0.45 8.12 3.61
C ARG A 41 0.79 9.61 3.71
N ARG A 42 2.05 9.97 3.93
CA ARG A 42 2.52 11.36 4.01
C ARG A 42 2.78 12.01 2.65
N GLY A 43 2.72 11.24 1.55
CA GLY A 43 3.07 11.75 0.22
C GLY A 43 4.58 11.90 -0.01
N LYS A 44 5.41 11.28 0.82
CA LYS A 44 6.89 11.39 0.77
C LYS A 44 7.50 10.27 -0.05
N TYR A 45 7.28 10.29 -1.37
CA TYR A 45 7.79 9.25 -2.26
C TYR A 45 8.19 9.82 -3.62
N SER A 46 8.99 9.04 -4.36
CA SER A 46 9.41 9.35 -5.72
C SER A 46 9.18 8.14 -6.64
N THR A 47 9.62 8.23 -7.89
CA THR A 47 9.59 7.12 -8.86
C THR A 47 10.30 5.86 -8.37
N HIS A 48 11.31 6.02 -7.50
CA HIS A 48 12.08 4.92 -6.88
C HIS A 48 11.47 4.40 -5.57
N PHE A 49 10.23 4.73 -5.25
CA PHE A 49 9.60 4.34 -3.99
C PHE A 49 9.53 2.82 -3.80
N LEU A 50 9.16 2.09 -4.84
CA LEU A 50 8.96 0.65 -4.73
C LEU A 50 10.28 -0.09 -4.46
N GLU A 51 11.36 0.29 -5.13
CA GLU A 51 12.72 -0.23 -4.90
C GLU A 51 13.09 -0.09 -3.42
N ARG A 52 13.05 1.15 -2.90
CA ARG A 52 13.34 1.43 -1.48
C ARG A 52 12.36 0.74 -0.53
N PHE A 53 11.10 0.60 -0.91
CA PHE A 53 10.09 -0.06 -0.09
C PHE A 53 10.39 -1.55 0.09
N PHE A 54 10.89 -2.20 -0.96
CA PHE A 54 11.31 -3.59 -0.89
C PHE A 54 12.62 -3.77 -0.12
N GLU A 55 13.62 -2.90 -0.32
CA GLU A 55 14.88 -2.90 0.44
C GLU A 55 14.64 -2.83 1.95
N ARG A 56 13.87 -1.83 2.43
CA ARG A 56 13.52 -1.69 3.86
C ARG A 56 12.86 -2.95 4.45
N LYS A 57 12.18 -3.74 3.62
CA LYS A 57 11.49 -4.96 4.04
C LYS A 57 12.40 -6.19 4.07
N VAL A 58 13.47 -6.21 3.28
CA VAL A 58 14.50 -7.25 3.35
C VAL A 58 15.29 -7.12 4.66
N GLU A 59 15.71 -5.90 5.01
CA GLU A 59 16.44 -5.65 6.27
C GLU A 59 15.63 -5.89 7.54
N SER A 60 14.29 -5.80 7.48
CA SER A 60 13.41 -6.03 8.65
C SER A 60 13.09 -7.51 8.91
N SER A 61 13.46 -8.41 7.99
CA SER A 61 13.23 -9.86 8.09
C SER A 61 14.53 -10.66 8.25
N ALA A 62 15.63 -9.98 8.55
CA ALA A 62 16.93 -10.54 8.95
C ALA A 62 17.19 -10.21 10.43
#